data_AF-A0A1F4SUW3-F1
#
_entry.id   AF-A0A1F4SUW3-F1
#
_cell.length_a   1.000
_cell.length_b   1.000
_cell.length_c   1.000
_cell.angle_alpha   90.00
_cell.angle_beta   90.00
_cell.angle_gamma   90.00
#
_symmetry.space_group_name_H-M   'P 1'
#
loop_
_entity.id
_entity.type
_entity.pdbx_description
1 polymer ?
#
loop_
_entity_poly.entity_id
_entity_poly.type
_entity_poly.pdbx_seq_one_letter_code
_entity_poly.pdbx_strand_id
1 'polypeptide(L)'
;MILRNDQVEDIVRRIDFIKIQLDDLKQFTSLDWDTYRKNRDVQRNVERLAENVANAAIDVCKILLASENIEMPNSYKEVILKLGQMNILKTEESEKIAGYASLRNILAHQYLDLRWDKIKKFIANAHKDFEIFTDKVNKKIFG
;
A
#
# COMPACT_ATOMS: atom_id res chain seq x y z
N MET A 1 -22.02 -0.12 5.72
CA MET A 1 -21.40 -0.95 4.68
C MET A 1 -22.13 -2.25 4.49
N ILE A 2 -22.65 -2.47 3.28
CA ILE A 2 -23.08 -3.80 2.82
C ILE A 2 -22.24 -4.07 1.57
N LEU A 3 -21.24 -4.94 1.70
CA LEU A 3 -20.45 -5.40 0.56
C LEU A 3 -21.16 -6.58 -0.09
N ARG A 4 -21.16 -6.62 -1.43
CA ARG A 4 -21.54 -7.82 -2.16
C ARG A 4 -20.44 -8.89 -2.01
N ASN A 5 -20.81 -10.16 -2.15
CA ASN A 5 -19.86 -11.28 -2.00
C ASN A 5 -18.65 -11.18 -2.95
N ASP A 6 -18.87 -10.75 -4.19
CA ASP A 6 -17.79 -10.53 -5.17
C ASP A 6 -16.80 -9.45 -4.71
N GLN A 7 -17.29 -8.39 -4.06
CA GLN A 7 -16.45 -7.31 -3.53
C GLN A 7 -15.63 -7.78 -2.32
N VAL A 8 -16.22 -8.59 -1.44
CA VAL A 8 -15.51 -9.17 -0.29
C VAL A 8 -14.39 -10.09 -0.78
N GLU A 9 -14.68 -10.97 -1.74
CA GLU A 9 -13.68 -11.87 -2.32
C GLU A 9 -12.54 -11.09 -2.98
N ASP A 10 -12.86 -10.03 -3.72
CA ASP A 10 -11.88 -9.16 -4.36
C ASP A 10 -10.98 -8.41 -3.37
N ILE A 11 -11.52 -7.99 -2.23
CA ILE A 11 -10.74 -7.38 -1.14
C ILE A 11 -9.80 -8.42 -0.53
N VAL A 12 -10.31 -9.60 -0.19
CA VAL A 12 -9.53 -10.68 0.43
C VAL A 12 -8.35 -11.08 -0.46
N ARG A 13 -8.59 -11.31 -1.76
CA ARG A 13 -7.51 -11.64 -2.72
C ARG A 13 -6.42 -10.58 -2.76
N ARG A 14 -6.78 -9.30 -2.66
CA ARG A 14 -5.82 -8.18 -2.65
C ARG A 14 -5.07 -8.08 -1.32
N ILE A 15 -5.72 -8.38 -0.19
CA ILE A 15 -5.07 -8.46 1.12
C ILE A 15 -4.04 -9.59 1.12
N ASP A 16 -4.39 -10.76 0.60
CA ASP A 16 -3.46 -11.90 0.51
C ASP A 16 -2.29 -11.59 -0.42
N PHE A 17 -2.56 -10.93 -1.54
CA PHE A 17 -1.50 -10.43 -2.42
C PHE A 17 -0.57 -9.45 -1.70
N ILE A 18 -1.09 -8.47 -0.95
CA ILE A 18 -0.27 -7.56 -0.14
C ILE A 18 0.63 -8.35 0.82
N LYS A 19 0.09 -9.34 1.52
CA LYS A 19 0.86 -10.18 2.47
C LYS A 19 2.00 -10.92 1.78
N ILE A 20 1.74 -11.55 0.62
CA ILE A 20 2.78 -12.22 -0.18
C ILE A 20 3.89 -11.25 -0.56
N GLN A 21 3.55 -10.05 -1.05
CA GLN A 21 4.55 -9.05 -1.44
C GLN A 21 5.37 -8.53 -0.24
N LEU A 22 4.76 -8.42 0.95
CA LEU A 22 5.47 -8.04 2.18
C LEU A 22 6.37 -9.16 2.71
N ASP A 23 6.00 -10.42 2.51
CA ASP A 23 6.86 -11.56 2.80
C ASP A 23 8.07 -11.59 1.87
N ASP A 24 7.87 -11.37 0.57
CA ASP A 24 8.96 -11.23 -0.40
C ASP A 24 9.88 -10.04 -0.06
N LEU A 25 9.34 -8.97 0.51
CA LEU A 25 10.11 -7.78 0.93
C LEU A 25 11.13 -8.10 2.02
N LYS A 26 10.92 -9.15 2.83
CA LYS A 26 11.82 -9.52 3.93
C LYS A 26 13.24 -9.82 3.46
N GLN A 27 13.43 -10.27 2.22
CA GLN A 27 14.76 -10.50 1.66
C GLN A 27 15.59 -9.21 1.50
N PHE A 28 14.95 -8.04 1.53
CA PHE A 28 15.58 -6.72 1.33
C PHE A 28 15.80 -5.95 2.64
N THR A 29 15.58 -6.55 3.82
CA THR A 29 15.70 -5.84 5.11
C THR A 29 17.11 -5.28 5.38
N SER A 30 18.14 -5.91 4.82
CA SER A 30 19.54 -5.47 4.91
C SER A 30 20.03 -4.73 3.67
N LEU A 31 19.13 -4.32 2.77
CA LEU A 31 19.51 -3.63 1.54
C LEU A 31 20.17 -2.28 1.87
N ASP A 32 21.34 -2.05 1.30
CA ASP A 32 22.06 -0.78 1.39
C ASP A 32 22.03 -0.01 0.07
N TRP A 33 22.51 1.24 0.13
CA TRP A 33 22.53 2.14 -1.01
C TRP A 33 23.40 1.63 -2.16
N ASP A 34 24.56 1.05 -1.85
CA ASP A 34 25.52 0.65 -2.88
C ASP A 34 24.99 -0.54 -3.69
N THR A 35 24.39 -1.51 -3.01
CA THR A 35 23.71 -2.65 -3.64
C THR A 35 22.52 -2.18 -4.47
N TYR A 36 21.67 -1.31 -3.89
CA TYR A 36 20.49 -0.78 -4.58
C TYR A 36 20.86 -0.03 -5.88
N ARG A 37 21.91 0.82 -5.86
CA ARG A 37 22.27 1.63 -7.02
C ARG A 37 23.06 0.86 -8.09
N LYS A 38 23.76 -0.22 -7.73
CA LYS A 38 24.62 -0.99 -8.65
C LYS A 38 23.93 -2.24 -9.19
N ASN A 39 23.00 -2.85 -8.45
CA ASN A 39 22.31 -4.06 -8.88
C ASN A 39 20.89 -3.73 -9.39
N ARG A 40 20.74 -3.75 -10.72
CA ARG A 40 19.49 -3.41 -11.41
C ARG A 40 18.35 -4.37 -11.11
N ASP A 41 18.63 -5.63 -10.81
CA ASP A 41 17.60 -6.62 -10.53
C ASP A 41 17.07 -6.45 -9.12
N VAL A 42 17.96 -6.22 -8.15
CA VAL A 42 17.58 -5.86 -6.77
C VAL A 42 16.73 -4.60 -6.75
N GLN A 43 17.19 -3.55 -7.46
CA GLN A 43 16.45 -2.30 -7.59
C GLN A 43 15.04 -2.53 -8.15
N ARG A 44 14.94 -3.18 -9.31
CA ARG A 44 13.64 -3.44 -9.96
C ARG A 44 12.71 -4.25 -9.09
N ASN A 45 13.23 -5.28 -8.41
CA ASN A 45 12.41 -6.13 -7.56
C ASN A 45 11.84 -5.36 -6.38
N VAL A 46 12.66 -4.61 -5.63
CA VAL A 46 12.17 -3.88 -4.46
C VAL A 46 11.22 -2.74 -4.84
N GLU A 47 11.49 -2.04 -5.96
CA GLU A 47 10.60 -1.02 -6.50
C GLU A 47 9.25 -1.64 -6.92
N ARG A 48 9.27 -2.79 -7.59
CA ARG A 48 8.06 -3.51 -8.02
C ARG A 48 7.22 -3.99 -6.85
N LEU A 49 7.84 -4.51 -5.78
CA LEU A 49 7.15 -4.89 -4.55
C LEU A 49 6.42 -3.68 -3.94
N ALA A 50 7.10 -2.53 -3.90
CA ALA A 50 6.51 -1.30 -3.37
C ALA A 50 5.31 -0.80 -4.19
N GLU A 51 5.41 -0.82 -5.52
CA GLU A 51 4.30 -0.49 -6.40
C GLU A 51 3.12 -1.45 -6.23
N ASN A 52 3.40 -2.75 -6.13
CA ASN A 52 2.38 -3.78 -5.98
C ASN A 52 1.58 -3.60 -4.70
N VAL A 53 2.27 -3.42 -3.57
CA VAL A 53 1.63 -3.19 -2.27
C VAL A 53 0.78 -1.92 -2.30
N ALA A 54 1.33 -0.81 -2.83
CA ALA A 54 0.61 0.45 -2.91
C ALA A 54 -0.64 0.36 -3.80
N ASN A 55 -0.54 -0.24 -4.99
CA ASN A 55 -1.66 -0.38 -5.92
C ASN A 55 -2.77 -1.29 -5.36
N ALA A 56 -2.40 -2.43 -4.77
CA ALA A 56 -3.36 -3.34 -4.17
C ALA A 56 -4.13 -2.67 -3.02
N ALA A 57 -3.44 -1.89 -2.18
CA ALA A 57 -4.08 -1.14 -1.11
C ALA A 57 -5.03 -0.06 -1.64
N ILE A 58 -4.62 0.68 -2.67
CA ILE A 58 -5.48 1.67 -3.35
C ILE A 58 -6.75 1.01 -3.88
N ASP A 59 -6.63 -0.16 -4.51
CA ASP A 59 -7.79 -0.86 -5.07
C ASP A 59 -8.74 -1.36 -3.98
N VAL A 60 -8.23 -1.87 -2.85
CA VAL A 60 -9.05 -2.17 -1.67
C VAL A 60 -9.80 -0.92 -1.20
N CYS A 61 -9.13 0.23 -1.11
CA CYS A 61 -9.78 1.48 -0.72
C CYS A 61 -10.89 1.87 -1.70
N LYS A 62 -10.65 1.79 -3.02
CA LYS A 62 -11.66 2.09 -4.04
C LYS A 62 -12.90 1.21 -3.92
N ILE A 63 -12.72 -0.10 -3.70
CA ILE A 63 -13.84 -1.04 -3.52
C ILE A 63 -14.67 -0.63 -2.29
N LEU A 64 -14.00 -0.31 -1.17
CA LEU A 64 -14.67 0.12 0.06
C LEU A 64 -15.45 1.44 -0.14
N LEU A 65 -14.84 2.45 -0.76
CA LEU A 65 -15.51 3.73 -1.03
C LEU A 65 -16.71 3.54 -1.98
N ALA A 66 -16.55 2.73 -3.03
CA ALA A 66 -17.62 2.46 -3.99
C ALA A 66 -18.80 1.74 -3.32
N SER A 67 -18.53 0.85 -2.35
CA SER A 67 -19.58 0.16 -1.59
C SER A 67 -20.42 1.07 -0.69
N GLU A 68 -19.90 2.25 -0.34
CA GLU A 68 -20.59 3.26 0.47
C GLU A 68 -21.13 4.42 -0.39
N ASN A 69 -21.15 4.28 -1.72
CA ASN A 69 -21.54 5.33 -2.67
C ASN A 69 -20.78 6.65 -2.45
N ILE A 70 -19.54 6.58 -1.97
CA ILE A 70 -18.69 7.75 -1.79
C ILE A 70 -18.10 8.13 -3.15
N GLU A 71 -18.22 9.41 -3.52
CA GLU A 71 -17.60 9.96 -4.72
C GLU A 71 -16.08 9.70 -4.72
N MET A 72 -15.58 9.15 -5.82
CA MET A 72 -14.16 8.83 -5.96
C MET A 72 -13.32 10.10 -5.98
N PRO A 73 -12.35 10.26 -5.07
CA PRO A 73 -11.43 11.38 -5.12
C PRO A 73 -10.55 11.38 -6.37
N ASN A 74 -10.02 12.55 -6.73
CA ASN A 74 -9.19 12.74 -7.91
C ASN A 74 -7.77 12.18 -7.75
N SER A 75 -7.34 11.88 -6.52
CA SER A 75 -6.02 11.33 -6.25
C SER A 75 -6.07 10.07 -5.40
N TYR A 76 -5.11 9.17 -5.62
CA TYR A 76 -4.98 7.95 -4.82
C TYR A 76 -4.65 8.22 -3.35
N LYS A 77 -3.97 9.34 -3.07
CA LYS A 77 -3.74 9.79 -1.70
C LYS A 77 -5.08 10.06 -0.99
N GLU A 78 -5.96 10.83 -1.64
CA GLU A 78 -7.27 11.15 -1.08
C GLU A 78 -8.17 9.91 -0.96
N VAL A 79 -8.11 8.99 -1.93
CA VAL A 79 -8.79 7.68 -1.85
C VAL A 79 -8.47 6.95 -0.54
N ILE A 80 -7.19 6.91 -0.15
CA ILE A 80 -6.78 6.27 1.11
C ILE A 80 -7.20 7.09 2.33
N LEU A 81 -7.06 8.42 2.28
CA LEU A 81 -7.43 9.29 3.40
C LEU A 81 -8.93 9.20 3.75
N LYS A 82 -9.80 8.89 2.77
CA LYS A 82 -11.23 8.64 3.00
C LYS A 82 -11.49 7.51 4.00
N LEU A 83 -10.62 6.50 4.10
CA LEU A 83 -10.77 5.45 5.11
C LEU A 83 -10.70 5.98 6.55
N GLY A 84 -9.94 7.06 6.78
CA GLY A 84 -9.93 7.76 8.06
C GLY A 84 -11.27 8.42 8.37
N GLN A 85 -11.87 9.08 7.37
CA GLN A 85 -13.19 9.71 7.49
C GLN A 85 -14.31 8.68 7.69
N MET A 86 -14.14 7.47 7.15
CA MET A 86 -15.04 6.33 7.33
C MET A 86 -14.84 5.60 8.67
N ASN A 87 -13.91 6.07 9.53
CA ASN A 87 -13.51 5.43 10.78
C ASN A 87 -13.06 3.96 10.62
N ILE A 88 -12.58 3.58 9.44
CA ILE A 88 -11.99 2.24 9.20
C ILE A 88 -10.56 2.24 9.72
N LEU A 89 -9.83 3.31 9.43
CA LEU A 89 -8.50 3.59 9.96
C LEU A 89 -8.56 4.81 10.88
N LYS A 90 -7.62 4.93 11.81
CA LYS A 90 -7.33 6.22 12.44
C LYS A 90 -6.71 7.17 11.41
N THR A 91 -6.85 8.47 11.61
CA THR A 91 -6.25 9.50 10.73
C THR A 91 -4.75 9.28 10.51
N GLU A 92 -4.00 9.00 11.57
CA GLU A 92 -2.55 8.75 11.47
C GLU A 92 -2.22 7.46 10.67
N GLU A 93 -3.08 6.44 10.78
CA GLU A 93 -2.92 5.18 10.04
C GLU A 93 -3.20 5.42 8.54
N SER A 94 -4.27 6.15 8.21
CA SER A 94 -4.59 6.48 6.81
C SER A 94 -3.54 7.38 6.18
N GLU A 95 -2.96 8.32 6.92
CA GLU A 95 -1.86 9.18 6.44
C GLU A 95 -0.59 8.38 6.10
N LYS A 96 -0.23 7.39 6.93
CA LYS A 96 0.89 6.50 6.64
C LYS A 96 0.66 5.70 5.36
N ILE A 97 -0.51 5.08 5.23
CA ILE A 97 -0.85 4.30 4.03
C ILE A 97 -0.88 5.21 2.79
N ALA A 98 -1.44 6.41 2.92
CA ALA A 98 -1.49 7.40 1.85
C ALA A 98 -0.08 7.88 1.42
N GLY A 99 0.90 7.83 2.33
CA GLY A 99 2.30 8.05 2.03
C GLY A 99 2.86 7.10 0.96
N TYR A 100 2.44 5.84 0.95
CA TYR A 100 2.88 4.85 -0.04
C TYR A 100 2.28 5.08 -1.43
N ALA A 101 1.12 5.74 -1.55
CA ALA A 101 0.62 6.15 -2.87
C ALA A 101 1.56 7.17 -3.56
N SER A 102 2.25 8.01 -2.78
CA SER A 102 3.24 8.95 -3.31
C SER A 102 4.52 8.26 -3.79
N LEU A 103 4.89 7.13 -3.18
CA LEU A 103 6.06 6.35 -3.60
C LEU A 103 5.91 5.88 -5.04
N ARG A 104 4.72 5.41 -5.45
CA ARG A 104 4.47 5.03 -6.85
C ARG A 104 4.73 6.16 -7.85
N ASN A 105 4.36 7.39 -7.50
CA ASN A 105 4.63 8.54 -8.37
C ASN A 105 6.13 8.85 -8.45
N ILE A 106 6.86 8.70 -7.34
CA ILE A 106 8.32 8.90 -7.30
C ILE A 106 9.07 7.83 -8.10
N LEU A 107 8.59 6.58 -8.05
CA LEU A 107 9.17 5.46 -8.83
C LEU A 107 9.07 5.70 -10.35
N ALA A 108 8.02 6.41 -10.80
CA ALA A 108 7.88 6.82 -12.19
C ALA A 108 8.84 7.94 -12.64
N HIS A 109 9.52 8.62 -11.70
CA HIS A 109 10.46 9.72 -11.98
C HIS A 109 11.94 9.28 -11.96
N GLN A 110 12.82 9.99 -12.65
CA GLN A 110 14.23 9.59 -12.86
C GLN A 110 15.21 9.95 -11.72
N TYR A 111 14.76 10.53 -10.60
CA TYR A 111 15.64 10.95 -9.50
C TYR A 111 16.00 9.80 -8.56
N LEU A 112 17.23 9.27 -8.68
CA LEU A 112 17.68 8.07 -7.96
C LEU A 112 17.77 8.25 -6.44
N ASP A 113 18.31 9.38 -5.95
CA ASP A 113 18.52 9.61 -4.51
C ASP A 113 17.18 9.75 -3.76
N LEU A 114 16.26 10.54 -4.31
CA LEU A 114 14.89 10.67 -3.78
C LEU A 114 14.18 9.32 -3.72
N ARG A 115 14.45 8.46 -4.70
CA ARG A 115 13.88 7.12 -4.79
C ARG A 115 14.38 6.22 -3.67
N TRP A 116 15.70 6.23 -3.41
CA TRP A 116 16.31 5.43 -2.36
C TRP A 116 15.75 5.75 -0.98
N ASP A 117 15.63 7.04 -0.63
CA ASP A 117 15.07 7.45 0.67
C ASP A 117 13.66 6.90 0.90
N LYS A 118 12.85 6.83 -0.15
CA LYS A 118 11.49 6.32 -0.08
C LYS A 118 11.46 4.79 -0.01
N ILE A 119 12.31 4.10 -0.78
CA ILE A 119 12.46 2.64 -0.70
C ILE A 119 12.97 2.20 0.67
N LYS A 120 13.98 2.87 1.23
CA LYS A 120 14.50 2.56 2.56
C LYS A 120 13.41 2.71 3.63
N LYS A 121 12.60 3.77 3.55
CA LYS A 121 11.43 3.95 4.45
C LYS A 121 10.36 2.88 4.24
N PHE A 122 10.12 2.48 3.00
CA PHE A 122 9.19 1.39 2.67
C PHE A 122 9.65 0.06 3.28
N ILE A 123 10.90 -0.36 3.05
CA ILE A 123 11.48 -1.57 3.63
C ILE A 123 11.35 -1.57 5.16
N ALA A 124 11.62 -0.44 5.81
CA ALA A 124 11.62 -0.35 7.26
C ALA A 124 10.21 -0.39 7.91
N ASN A 125 9.18 0.11 7.23
CA ASN A 125 7.88 0.36 7.87
C ASN A 125 6.70 -0.40 7.26
N ALA A 126 6.81 -0.84 5.99
CA ALA A 126 5.66 -1.37 5.24
C ALA A 126 5.00 -2.56 5.93
N HIS A 127 5.77 -3.50 6.47
CA HIS A 127 5.19 -4.67 7.12
C HIS A 127 4.25 -4.29 8.28
N LYS A 128 4.70 -3.40 9.17
CA LYS A 128 3.90 -2.93 10.31
C LYS A 128 2.69 -2.11 9.86
N ASP A 129 2.87 -1.20 8.92
CA ASP A 129 1.79 -0.32 8.48
C ASP A 129 0.69 -1.11 7.76
N PHE A 130 1.08 -2.05 6.90
CA PHE A 130 0.13 -2.87 6.14
C PHE A 130 -0.49 -4.00 6.98
N GLU A 131 0.17 -4.50 8.01
CA GLU A 131 -0.45 -5.38 9.01
C GLU A 131 -1.64 -4.69 9.66
N ILE A 132 -1.44 -3.46 10.18
CA ILE A 132 -2.53 -2.65 10.75
C ILE A 132 -3.63 -2.41 9.71
N PHE A 133 -3.27 -2.01 8.49
CA PHE A 133 -4.24 -1.77 7.42
C PHE A 133 -5.10 -3.00 7.14
N THR A 134 -4.49 -4.16 6.91
CA THR A 134 -5.21 -5.39 6.54
C THR A 134 -6.10 -5.88 7.68
N ASP A 135 -5.65 -5.78 8.94
CA ASP A 135 -6.47 -6.14 10.10
C ASP A 135 -7.70 -5.26 10.26
N LYS A 136 -7.54 -3.94 10.08
CA LYS A 136 -8.65 -2.98 10.15
C LYS A 136 -9.66 -3.21 9.03
N VAL A 137 -9.20 -3.45 7.81
CA VAL A 137 -10.06 -3.78 6.68
C VAL A 137 -10.79 -5.10 6.91
N ASN A 138 -10.09 -6.16 7.34
CA ASN A 138 -10.70 -7.46 7.65
C ASN A 138 -11.78 -7.34 8.74
N LYS A 139 -11.48 -6.61 9.82
CA LYS A 139 -12.46 -6.34 10.88
C LYS A 139 -13.69 -5.61 10.34
N LYS A 140 -13.52 -4.71 9.36
CA LYS A 140 -14.61 -3.93 8.78
C LYS A 140 -15.49 -4.74 7.82
N ILE A 141 -14.93 -5.73 7.11
CA ILE A 141 -15.69 -6.54 6.14
C ILE A 141 -16.35 -7.78 6.77
N PHE A 142 -15.81 -8.29 7.89
CA PHE A 142 -16.31 -9.50 8.57
C PHE A 142 -16.92 -9.25 9.95
N GLY A 143 -16.71 -8.08 10.55
CA GLY A 143 -17.26 -7.69 11.86
C GLY A 143 -18.51 -6.83 11.72
#